data_AF-A0AAV7JI71-F1
#
_entry.id   AF-A0AAV7JI71-F1
#
_cell.length_a   1.000
_cell.length_b   1.000
_cell.length_c   1.000
_cell.angle_alpha   90.00
_cell.angle_beta   90.00
_cell.angle_gamma   90.00
#
_symmetry.space_group_name_H-M   'P 1'
#
loop_
_entity.id
_entity.type
_entity.pdbx_description
1 polymer ?
#
loop_
_entity_poly.entity_id
_entity_poly.type
_entity_poly.pdbx_seq_one_letter_code
_entity_poly.pdbx_strand_id
1 'polypeptide(L)'
;MFSVFEEQSPTKTSIYKWYSPFRLGYMCLDDDVRTGHQITVATDENIIKVEELVREDRQITIRQLVHDACIIGNIRNILHQHLVRKVCSKLVPHLLTLEQKNRRIQFCRSMLLKYSKADSRRHSEVITSDETWVYFYDMQTKQQSSKWIFEEEVPDTIPKRFMAVGR
;
A
#
# COMPACT_ATOMS: atom_id res chain seq x y z
N MET A 1 -45.69 -9.84 39.37
CA MET A 1 -44.75 -10.43 38.41
C MET A 1 -43.52 -9.55 38.43
N PHE A 2 -42.44 -10.01 39.06
CA PHE A 2 -41.23 -9.20 39.22
C PHE A 2 -40.55 -9.03 37.86
N SER A 3 -40.25 -7.79 37.52
CA SER A 3 -39.47 -7.46 36.34
C SER A 3 -38.01 -7.82 36.63
N VAL A 4 -37.48 -8.87 35.99
CA VAL A 4 -36.12 -9.38 36.25
C VAL A 4 -35.04 -8.42 35.72
N PHE A 5 -35.38 -7.53 34.76
CA PHE A 5 -34.40 -6.70 34.05
C PHE A 5 -34.78 -5.21 33.95
N GLU A 6 -35.87 -4.76 34.58
CA GLU A 6 -36.35 -3.37 34.63
C GLU A 6 -36.00 -2.52 33.39
N GLU A 7 -34.96 -1.68 33.47
CA GLU A 7 -34.55 -0.75 32.40
C GLU A 7 -33.84 -1.38 31.20
N GLN A 8 -33.29 -2.60 31.32
CA GLN A 8 -32.64 -3.32 30.22
C GLN A 8 -33.59 -4.27 29.47
N SER A 9 -34.88 -4.22 29.80
CA SER A 9 -35.89 -5.05 29.15
C SER A 9 -36.13 -4.61 27.70
N PRO A 10 -36.23 -5.54 26.73
CA PRO A 10 -36.58 -5.20 25.36
C PRO A 10 -37.96 -4.52 25.32
N THR A 11 -38.09 -3.52 24.44
CA THR A 11 -39.36 -2.81 24.28
C THR A 11 -40.49 -3.76 23.89
N LYS A 12 -41.72 -3.43 24.28
CA LYS A 12 -42.93 -4.21 23.92
C LYS A 12 -43.02 -4.47 22.42
N THR A 13 -42.57 -3.52 21.60
CA THR A 13 -42.48 -3.63 20.13
C THR A 13 -41.51 -4.71 19.67
N SER A 14 -40.33 -4.80 20.29
CA SER A 14 -39.35 -5.87 20.00
C SER A 14 -39.91 -7.24 20.38
N ILE A 15 -40.61 -7.34 21.53
CA ILE A 15 -41.23 -8.60 21.99
C ILE A 15 -42.26 -9.11 20.97
N TYR A 16 -43.14 -8.23 20.45
CA TYR A 16 -44.11 -8.63 19.42
C TYR A 16 -43.48 -9.00 18.08
N LYS A 17 -42.39 -8.35 17.69
CA LYS A 17 -41.64 -8.72 16.47
C LYS A 17 -41.11 -10.15 16.57
N TRP A 18 -40.62 -10.56 17.74
CA TRP A 18 -40.15 -11.93 18.00
C TRP A 18 -41.27 -12.96 18.15
N TYR A 19 -42.43 -12.56 18.68
CA TYR A 19 -43.54 -13.48 18.93
C TYR A 19 -44.07 -14.16 17.66
N SER A 20 -44.12 -13.45 16.52
CA SER A 20 -44.64 -13.99 15.27
C SER A 20 -43.75 -15.10 14.67
N PRO A 21 -42.42 -14.94 14.53
CA PRO A 21 -41.50 -16.02 14.14
C PRO A 21 -41.55 -17.23 15.06
N PHE A 22 -41.59 -17.04 16.38
CA PHE A 22 -41.67 -18.15 17.33
C PHE A 22 -42.96 -18.95 17.18
N ARG A 23 -44.10 -18.29 16.92
CA ARG A 23 -45.36 -18.98 16.61
C ARG A 23 -45.32 -19.78 15.31
N LEU A 24 -44.48 -19.37 14.36
CA LEU A 24 -44.27 -20.05 13.08
C LEU A 24 -43.19 -21.14 13.17
N GLY A 25 -42.63 -21.39 14.36
CA GLY A 25 -41.64 -22.44 14.60
C GLY A 25 -40.18 -22.02 14.37
N TYR A 26 -39.90 -20.74 14.10
CA TYR A 26 -38.54 -20.24 14.00
C TYR A 26 -37.95 -20.05 15.41
N MET A 27 -37.04 -20.94 15.81
CA MET A 27 -36.40 -20.94 17.14
C MET A 27 -34.96 -20.41 17.12
N CYS A 28 -34.47 -19.94 15.96
CA CYS A 28 -33.15 -19.36 15.83
C CYS A 28 -33.10 -18.02 16.58
N LEU A 29 -32.11 -17.87 17.46
CA LEU A 29 -31.88 -16.63 18.22
C LEU A 29 -30.84 -15.72 17.56
N ASP A 30 -30.12 -16.23 16.56
CA ASP A 30 -29.17 -15.45 15.79
C ASP A 30 -29.92 -14.46 14.89
N ASP A 31 -29.34 -13.27 14.72
CA ASP A 31 -29.81 -12.30 13.75
C ASP A 31 -29.77 -12.92 12.35
N ASP A 32 -30.85 -12.76 11.59
CA ASP A 32 -30.83 -13.02 10.16
C ASP A 32 -29.68 -12.25 9.50
N VAL A 33 -29.18 -12.79 8.37
CA VAL A 33 -28.16 -12.12 7.57
C VAL A 33 -28.66 -10.71 7.25
N ARG A 34 -28.08 -9.72 7.93
CA ARG A 34 -28.47 -8.33 7.76
C ARG A 34 -28.17 -7.94 6.33
N THR A 35 -29.20 -7.55 5.58
CA THR A 35 -29.05 -6.84 4.31
C THR A 35 -28.58 -5.41 4.60
N GLY A 36 -27.35 -5.28 5.10
CA GLY A 36 -26.62 -4.02 5.04
C GLY A 36 -26.52 -3.56 3.58
N HIS A 37 -26.23 -2.27 3.37
CA HIS A 37 -26.03 -1.71 2.04
C HIS A 37 -25.07 -2.62 1.26
N GLN A 38 -25.58 -3.34 0.26
CA GLN A 38 -24.75 -4.21 -0.55
C GLN A 38 -23.71 -3.31 -1.20
N ILE A 39 -22.46 -3.48 -0.79
CA ILE A 39 -21.29 -2.86 -1.39
C ILE A 39 -21.16 -3.52 -2.76
N THR A 40 -21.96 -3.07 -3.74
CA THR A 40 -21.94 -3.40 -5.18
C THR A 40 -20.63 -2.97 -5.87
N VAL A 41 -19.61 -2.67 -5.08
CA VAL A 41 -18.37 -2.06 -5.52
C VAL A 41 -17.41 -3.13 -6.02
N ALA A 42 -17.41 -4.33 -5.44
CA ALA A 42 -16.51 -5.43 -5.80
C ALA A 42 -17.23 -6.55 -6.57
N THR A 43 -18.03 -6.22 -7.57
CA THR A 43 -18.47 -7.21 -8.57
C THR A 43 -17.28 -7.59 -9.46
N ASP A 44 -17.26 -8.81 -10.00
CA ASP A 44 -16.18 -9.28 -10.87
C ASP A 44 -15.96 -8.34 -12.08
N GLU A 45 -17.05 -7.81 -12.65
CA GLU A 45 -16.99 -6.81 -13.73
C GLU A 45 -16.25 -5.53 -13.32
N ASN A 46 -16.52 -5.01 -12.11
CA ASN A 46 -15.86 -3.82 -11.59
C ASN A 46 -14.40 -4.09 -11.25
N ILE A 47 -14.07 -5.29 -10.75
CA ILE A 47 -12.70 -5.72 -10.49
C ILE A 47 -11.91 -5.75 -11.80
N ILE A 48 -12.45 -6.41 -12.83
CA ILE A 48 -11.82 -6.51 -14.17
C ILE A 48 -11.61 -5.11 -14.76
N LYS A 49 -12.63 -4.24 -14.70
CA LYS A 49 -12.53 -2.87 -15.22
C LYS A 49 -11.45 -2.04 -14.52
N VAL A 50 -11.37 -2.12 -13.19
CA VAL A 50 -10.33 -1.42 -12.42
C VAL A 50 -8.95 -2.01 -12.72
N GLU A 51 -8.86 -3.32 -12.89
CA GLU A 51 -7.61 -4.00 -13.26
C GLU A 51 -7.08 -3.53 -14.62
N GLU A 52 -7.94 -3.44 -15.64
CA GLU A 52 -7.58 -2.94 -16.98
C GLU A 52 -7.02 -1.52 -16.90
N LEU A 53 -7.71 -0.61 -16.21
CA LEU A 53 -7.24 0.77 -16.03
C LEU A 53 -5.89 0.86 -15.32
N VAL A 54 -5.64 0.01 -14.32
CA VAL A 54 -4.36 -0.03 -13.59
C VAL A 54 -3.24 -0.62 -14.45
N ARG A 55 -3.55 -1.58 -15.34
CA ARG A 55 -2.58 -2.13 -16.30
C ARG A 55 -2.21 -1.10 -17.36
N GLU A 56 -3.16 -0.29 -17.82
CA GLU A 56 -2.93 0.80 -18.78
C GLU A 56 -2.05 1.91 -18.19
N ASP A 57 -2.42 2.42 -17.01
CA ASP A 57 -1.63 3.42 -16.28
C ASP A 57 -1.36 3.01 -14.83
N ARG A 58 -0.15 2.51 -14.60
CA ARG A 58 0.32 2.12 -13.26
C ARG A 58 0.42 3.29 -12.28
N GLN A 59 0.41 4.54 -12.73
CA GLN A 59 0.47 5.74 -11.88
C GLN A 59 -0.89 6.38 -11.62
N ILE A 60 -1.98 5.79 -12.13
CA ILE A 60 -3.32 6.35 -12.04
C ILE A 60 -3.70 6.67 -10.58
N THR A 61 -4.25 7.86 -10.38
CA THR A 61 -4.71 8.28 -9.04
C THR A 61 -6.06 7.65 -8.72
N ILE A 62 -6.37 7.49 -7.43
CA ILE A 62 -7.68 6.96 -7.00
C ILE A 62 -8.82 7.85 -7.52
N ARG A 63 -8.61 9.17 -7.63
CA ARG A 63 -9.62 10.09 -8.16
C ARG A 63 -9.89 9.84 -9.64
N GLN A 64 -8.84 9.63 -10.43
CA GLN A 64 -8.97 9.26 -11.85
C GLN A 64 -9.65 7.89 -11.99
N LEU A 65 -9.25 6.89 -11.19
CA LEU A 65 -9.93 5.58 -11.20
C LEU A 65 -11.42 5.68 -10.89
N VAL A 66 -11.83 6.51 -9.92
CA VAL A 66 -13.26 6.72 -9.62
C VAL A 66 -13.99 7.34 -10.81
N HIS A 67 -13.36 8.33 -11.44
CA HIS A 67 -13.90 9.01 -12.61
C HIS A 67 -14.04 8.07 -13.82
N ASP A 68 -12.98 7.33 -14.15
CA ASP A 68 -12.89 6.52 -15.38
C ASP A 68 -13.63 5.19 -15.23
N ALA A 69 -13.63 4.59 -14.03
CA ALA A 69 -14.40 3.38 -13.77
C ALA A 69 -15.91 3.66 -13.62
N CYS A 70 -16.30 4.92 -13.32
CA CYS A 70 -17.67 5.32 -12.97
C CYS A 70 -18.28 4.52 -11.80
N ILE A 71 -17.45 4.07 -10.86
CA ILE A 71 -17.89 3.25 -9.72
C ILE A 71 -18.14 4.17 -8.52
N ILE A 72 -19.40 4.23 -8.07
CA ILE A 72 -19.81 4.93 -6.86
C ILE A 72 -19.53 3.99 -5.68
N GLY A 73 -18.33 4.05 -5.12
CA GLY A 73 -17.90 3.06 -4.13
C GLY A 73 -16.49 3.21 -3.59
N ASN A 74 -16.12 2.36 -2.63
CA ASN A 74 -14.79 2.31 -2.07
C ASN A 74 -13.80 1.53 -2.96
N ILE A 75 -13.34 2.15 -4.06
CA ILE A 75 -12.32 1.60 -4.96
C ILE A 75 -11.03 1.23 -4.22
N ARG A 76 -10.71 1.90 -3.10
CA ARG A 76 -9.54 1.52 -2.30
C ARG A 76 -9.64 0.09 -1.78
N ASN A 77 -10.84 -0.37 -1.41
CA ASN A 77 -11.03 -1.75 -0.97
C ASN A 77 -10.81 -2.73 -2.13
N ILE A 78 -11.33 -2.43 -3.33
CA ILE A 78 -11.08 -3.27 -4.53
C ILE A 78 -9.57 -3.40 -4.76
N LEU A 79 -8.86 -2.27 -4.80
CA LEU A 79 -7.42 -2.25 -5.05
C LEU A 79 -6.67 -3.05 -3.99
N HIS A 80 -6.88 -2.74 -2.71
CA HIS A 80 -6.11 -3.34 -1.62
C HIS A 80 -6.47 -4.80 -1.30
N GLN A 81 -7.72 -5.21 -1.50
CA GLN A 81 -8.18 -6.56 -1.15
C GLN A 81 -8.09 -7.56 -2.31
N HIS A 82 -8.16 -7.09 -3.56
CA HIS A 82 -8.30 -7.98 -4.71
C HIS A 82 -7.22 -7.84 -5.78
N LEU A 83 -6.51 -6.72 -5.88
CA LEU A 83 -5.69 -6.42 -7.06
C LEU A 83 -4.23 -6.09 -6.76
N VAL A 84 -3.98 -4.94 -6.13
CA VAL A 84 -2.67 -4.28 -6.18
C VAL A 84 -2.34 -3.56 -4.88
N ARG A 85 -1.05 -3.40 -4.64
CA ARG A 85 -0.52 -2.49 -3.62
C ARG A 85 0.16 -1.30 -4.27
N LYS A 86 0.09 -0.14 -3.61
CA LYS A 86 0.81 1.06 -4.05
C LYS A 86 2.22 1.05 -3.47
N VAL A 87 3.23 1.03 -4.34
CA VAL A 87 4.64 1.03 -3.93
C VAL A 87 5.39 2.14 -4.66
N CYS A 88 6.26 2.83 -3.94
CA CYS A 88 7.17 3.80 -4.55
C CYS A 88 8.31 3.07 -5.24
N SER A 89 8.64 3.46 -6.48
CA SER A 89 9.80 2.91 -7.17
C SER A 89 11.09 3.13 -6.35
N LYS A 90 12.00 2.15 -6.43
CA LYS A 90 13.29 2.24 -5.73
C LYS A 90 14.24 3.10 -6.55
N LEU A 91 14.50 4.32 -6.09
CA LEU A 91 15.51 5.19 -6.70
C LEU A 91 16.92 4.72 -6.33
N VAL A 92 17.71 4.37 -7.33
CA VAL A 92 19.13 3.98 -7.17
C VAL A 92 20.04 5.01 -7.85
N PRO A 93 21.24 5.30 -7.33
CA PRO A 93 22.16 6.23 -7.99
C PRO A 93 22.49 5.81 -9.43
N HIS A 94 22.82 4.53 -9.63
CA HIS A 94 23.17 3.97 -10.93
C HIS A 94 22.75 2.49 -11.03
N LEU A 95 22.47 2.04 -12.25
CA LEU A 95 22.38 0.62 -12.57
C LEU A 95 23.79 0.09 -12.82
N LEU A 96 24.29 -0.70 -11.87
CA LEU A 96 25.67 -1.20 -11.93
C LEU A 96 25.79 -2.44 -12.79
N THR A 97 26.86 -2.50 -13.60
CA THR A 97 27.25 -3.72 -14.31
C THR A 97 27.73 -4.80 -13.34
N LEU A 98 27.73 -6.07 -13.76
CA LEU A 98 28.21 -7.17 -12.93
C LEU A 98 29.67 -6.95 -12.47
N GLU A 99 30.51 -6.43 -13.36
CA GLU A 99 31.91 -6.13 -13.06
C GLU A 99 32.04 -5.01 -12.01
N GLN A 100 31.25 -3.93 -12.14
CA GLN A 100 31.22 -2.85 -11.14
C GLN A 100 30.74 -3.36 -9.77
N LYS A 101 29.74 -4.26 -9.74
CA LYS A 101 29.28 -4.90 -8.51
C LYS A 101 30.40 -5.72 -7.87
N ASN A 102 31.12 -6.52 -8.65
CA ASN A 102 32.24 -7.33 -8.16
C ASN A 102 33.37 -6.46 -7.60
N ARG A 103 33.76 -5.39 -8.32
CA ARG A 103 34.77 -4.44 -7.84
C ARG A 103 34.37 -3.80 -6.51
N ARG A 104 33.11 -3.39 -6.36
CA ARG A 104 32.59 -2.84 -5.09
C ARG A 104 32.63 -3.87 -3.96
N ILE A 105 32.23 -5.12 -4.21
CA ILE A 105 32.26 -6.19 -3.20
C ILE A 105 33.70 -6.46 -2.75
N GLN A 106 34.65 -6.55 -3.69
CA GLN A 106 36.05 -6.75 -3.39
C GLN A 106 36.62 -5.60 -2.55
N PHE A 107 36.34 -4.35 -2.94
CA PHE A 107 36.74 -3.17 -2.18
C PHE A 107 36.19 -3.20 -0.75
N CYS A 108 34.88 -3.42 -0.58
CA CYS A 108 34.25 -3.51 0.73
C CYS A 108 34.86 -4.63 1.58
N ARG A 109 35.14 -5.81 1.02
CA ARG A 109 35.81 -6.91 1.74
C ARG A 109 37.20 -6.51 2.22
N SER A 110 37.99 -5.88 1.35
CA SER A 110 39.33 -5.39 1.70
C SER A 110 39.29 -4.33 2.80
N MET A 111 38.30 -3.43 2.76
CA MET A 111 38.09 -2.40 3.78
C MET A 111 37.69 -3.07 5.10
N LEU A 112 36.72 -3.98 5.08
CA LEU A 112 36.31 -4.71 6.28
C LEU A 112 37.47 -5.46 6.93
N LEU A 113 38.36 -6.11 6.17
CA LEU A 113 39.55 -6.76 6.73
C LEU A 113 40.54 -5.78 7.38
N LYS A 114 40.71 -4.59 6.79
CA LYS A 114 41.59 -3.54 7.34
C LYS A 114 41.05 -2.97 8.66
N TYR A 115 39.73 -2.86 8.79
CA TYR A 115 39.08 -2.25 9.95
C TYR A 115 38.53 -3.27 10.97
N SER A 116 38.41 -4.56 10.65
CA SER A 116 37.90 -5.56 11.60
C SER A 116 38.86 -5.88 12.75
N LYS A 117 40.16 -5.66 12.54
CA LYS A 117 41.21 -5.82 13.56
C LYS A 117 41.72 -4.47 14.10
N ALA A 118 41.05 -3.38 13.74
CA ALA A 118 41.47 -2.04 14.09
C ALA A 118 40.96 -1.64 15.48
N ASP A 119 41.83 -0.96 16.24
CA ASP A 119 41.43 -0.22 17.43
C ASP A 119 40.44 0.89 17.07
N SER A 120 39.50 1.22 17.97
CA SER A 120 38.37 2.15 17.72
C SER A 120 38.80 3.53 17.15
N ARG A 121 40.08 3.90 17.31
CA ARG A 121 40.69 5.15 16.82
C ARG A 121 40.93 5.24 15.30
N ARG A 122 40.96 4.14 14.56
CA ARG A 122 41.20 4.22 13.09
C ARG A 122 40.06 4.86 12.31
N HIS A 123 38.84 4.87 12.86
CA HIS A 123 37.72 5.57 12.24
C HIS A 123 37.86 7.10 12.35
N SER A 124 38.53 7.61 13.39
CA SER A 124 38.75 9.06 13.57
C SER A 124 39.85 9.65 12.69
N GLU A 125 40.64 8.81 12.01
CA GLU A 125 41.69 9.27 11.06
C GLU A 125 41.12 9.53 9.65
N VAL A 126 39.90 9.05 9.37
CA VAL A 126 39.30 9.18 8.04
C VAL A 126 38.58 10.52 7.93
N ILE A 127 39.11 11.40 7.08
CA ILE A 127 38.45 12.65 6.68
C ILE A 127 37.80 12.41 5.32
N THR A 128 36.49 12.67 5.20
CA THR A 128 35.74 12.57 3.95
C THR A 128 35.15 13.92 3.57
N SER A 129 35.14 14.24 2.28
CA SER A 129 34.46 15.41 1.72
C SER A 129 33.63 14.99 0.51
N ASP A 130 32.46 15.59 0.33
CA ASP A 130 31.59 15.41 -0.84
C ASP A 130 30.86 16.72 -1.14
N GLU A 131 30.39 16.88 -2.37
CA GLU A 131 29.67 18.07 -2.83
C GLU A 131 28.19 17.72 -3.10
N THR A 132 27.28 18.57 -2.61
CA THR A 132 25.83 18.39 -2.83
C THR A 132 25.23 19.67 -3.40
N TRP A 133 24.53 19.54 -4.52
CA TRP A 133 23.79 20.64 -5.13
C TRP A 133 22.51 20.94 -4.33
N VAL A 134 22.28 22.21 -4.02
CA VAL A 134 21.03 22.71 -3.43
C VAL A 134 20.22 23.41 -4.52
N TYR A 135 19.07 22.85 -4.87
CA TYR A 135 18.21 23.37 -5.94
C TYR A 135 17.15 24.33 -5.37
N PHE A 136 16.76 25.34 -6.17
CA PHE A 136 15.69 26.28 -5.85
C PHE A 136 14.28 25.76 -6.14
N TYR A 137 14.16 24.57 -6.75
CA TYR A 137 12.88 23.94 -7.07
C TYR A 137 12.85 22.48 -6.60
N ASP A 138 11.64 22.00 -6.32
CA ASP A 138 11.42 20.63 -5.86
C ASP A 138 11.60 19.63 -7.00
N MET A 139 12.51 18.68 -6.81
CA MET A 139 12.64 17.51 -7.66
C MET A 139 11.46 16.56 -7.43
N GLN A 140 11.11 15.76 -8.44
CA GLN A 140 10.02 14.80 -8.37
C GLN A 140 10.12 13.94 -7.09
N THR A 141 9.07 13.99 -6.25
CA THR A 141 9.13 13.39 -4.91
C THR A 141 8.97 11.88 -4.98
N LYS A 142 9.45 11.17 -3.96
CA LYS A 142 9.28 9.71 -3.84
C LYS A 142 7.80 9.29 -3.98
N GLN A 143 6.87 10.10 -3.47
CA GLN A 143 5.44 9.85 -3.59
C GLN A 143 4.92 10.00 -5.02
N GLN A 144 5.44 10.96 -5.80
CA GLN A 144 5.09 11.12 -7.21
C GLN A 144 5.60 9.95 -8.06
N SER A 145 6.64 9.25 -7.63
CA SER A 145 7.12 8.02 -8.28
C SER A 145 6.34 6.75 -7.88
N SER A 146 5.21 6.87 -7.17
CA SER A 146 4.43 5.71 -6.73
C SER A 146 3.64 5.08 -7.87
N LYS A 147 3.72 3.75 -7.94
CA LYS A 147 3.03 2.91 -8.92
C LYS A 147 2.22 1.83 -8.23
N TRP A 148 1.13 1.41 -8.86
CA TRP A 148 0.41 0.20 -8.50
C TRP A 148 1.16 -1.02 -9.04
N ILE A 149 1.35 -2.01 -8.17
CA ILE A 149 2.13 -3.22 -8.44
C ILE A 149 1.30 -4.42 -7.99
N PHE A 150 1.20 -5.43 -8.85
CA PHE A 150 0.52 -6.69 -8.55
C PHE A 150 1.37 -7.54 -7.59
N GLU A 151 0.75 -8.49 -6.89
CA GLU A 151 1.39 -9.18 -5.77
C GLU A 151 2.68 -9.93 -6.16
N GLU A 152 2.75 -10.44 -7.39
CA GLU A 152 3.90 -11.19 -7.93
C GLU A 152 4.98 -10.28 -8.55
N GLU A 153 4.71 -9.00 -8.76
CA GLU A 153 5.63 -8.08 -9.44
C GLU A 153 6.67 -7.47 -8.48
N VAL A 154 7.92 -7.39 -8.95
CA VAL A 154 9.01 -6.73 -8.23
C VAL A 154 8.96 -5.22 -8.51
N PRO A 155 9.11 -4.36 -7.50
CA PRO A 155 9.10 -2.92 -7.72
C PRO A 155 10.21 -2.45 -8.66
N ASP A 156 9.83 -1.58 -9.60
CA ASP A 156 10.77 -0.97 -10.54
C ASP A 156 11.93 -0.29 -9.81
N THR A 157 13.14 -0.52 -10.34
CA THR A 157 14.35 0.18 -9.93
C THR A 157 14.68 1.25 -10.94
N ILE A 158 14.55 2.52 -10.54
CA ILE A 158 14.74 3.67 -11.42
C ILE A 158 16.09 4.33 -11.10
N PRO A 159 17.00 4.49 -12.08
CA PRO A 159 18.23 5.24 -11.86
C PRO A 159 17.91 6.73 -11.67
N LYS A 160 18.51 7.35 -10.66
CA LYS A 160 18.41 8.80 -10.46
C LYS A 160 19.00 9.51 -11.67
N ARG A 161 18.22 10.41 -12.29
CA ARG A 161 18.74 11.32 -13.31
C ARG A 161 19.44 12.48 -12.61
N PHE A 162 20.74 12.61 -12.82
CA PHE A 162 21.46 13.82 -12.44
C PHE A 162 21.12 14.90 -13.47
N MET A 163 20.60 16.04 -13.03
CA MET A 163 20.40 17.18 -13.90
C MET A 163 21.79 17.75 -14.21
N ALA A 164 22.28 17.52 -15.43
CA ALA A 164 23.45 18.21 -15.93
C ALA A 164 23.00 19.63 -16.33
N VAL A 165 23.40 20.64 -15.58
CA VAL A 165 23.30 22.03 -16.06
C VAL A 165 24.43 22.19 -17.08
N GLY A 166 24.07 22.55 -18.31
CA GLY A 166 25.01 22.68 -19.43
C GLY A 166 26.20 23.57 -19.07
N ARG A 167 27.38 23.18 -19.55
CA ARG A 167 28.56 24.05 -19.57
C ARG A 167 28.42 25.11 -20.63
#